data_AF-A0A969Y7A5-F1
#
_entry.id   AF-A0A969Y7A5-F1
#
_cell.length_a   1.000
_cell.length_b   1.000
_cell.length_c   1.000
_cell.angle_alpha   90.00
_cell.angle_beta   90.00
_cell.angle_gamma   90.00
#
_symmetry.space_group_name_H-M   'P 1'
#
loop_
_entity.id
_entity.type
_entity.pdbx_description
1 polymer ?
#
loop_
_entity_poly.entity_id
_entity_poly.type
_entity_poly.pdbx_seq_one_letter_code
_entity_poly.pdbx_strand_id
1 'polypeptide(L)'
;MNLRRTALICSAVMAGAVSTSIGQSELQFTRCQISTNSELLLTLSAPVGAVCRIETSSNLVDWRALLTLASLGSNQHTDSAAPFLPLRYYSAHRVAETNALTGDHIQSDDGDIIIHPVNHASVVIAWKDLVVSIDPVNSAYYRSLPKANLVLITHDHSDHLDAAAIVQNLATNGVIGAPLAVYNNLTASLKKTACVLTNGTRTNLADILVEAVPAYNTNSSPFHPRGAGNGYVLELGRRRIYVSGDTHNTPEMCALQNIDVAFLAMNQPYTMTVAMAVSAVRQFRPQIVYPYHYRAGSGYPSTDLASFKRQVLADPGLEVRLRQWY
;
A
#
# COMPACT_ATOMS: atom_id res chain seq x y z
N MET A 1 7.51 -14.57 -29.45
CA MET A 1 6.04 -14.54 -29.31
C MET A 1 5.65 -13.07 -29.11
N ASN A 2 5.10 -12.42 -30.14
CA ASN A 2 4.85 -10.97 -30.13
C ASN A 2 3.74 -10.64 -29.13
N LEU A 3 4.10 -10.09 -27.96
CA LEU A 3 3.14 -9.50 -27.04
C LEU A 3 2.46 -8.32 -27.73
N ARG A 4 1.19 -8.46 -28.09
CA ARG A 4 0.36 -7.36 -28.59
C ARG A 4 0.12 -6.38 -27.43
N ARG A 5 0.64 -5.16 -27.56
CA ARG A 5 0.46 -4.07 -26.59
C ARG A 5 -0.64 -3.13 -27.08
N THR A 6 -1.56 -2.75 -26.20
CA THR A 6 -2.56 -1.71 -26.48
C THR A 6 -2.05 -0.41 -25.87
N ALA A 7 -1.77 0.61 -26.69
CA ALA A 7 -1.27 1.90 -26.22
C ALA A 7 -2.39 2.95 -26.18
N LEU A 8 -2.40 3.79 -25.14
CA LEU A 8 -3.28 4.94 -24.99
C LEU A 8 -2.43 6.19 -24.69
N ILE A 9 -2.75 7.29 -25.38
CA ILE A 9 -2.12 8.60 -25.19
C ILE A 9 -3.13 9.50 -24.46
N CYS A 10 -2.76 10.04 -23.31
CA CYS A 10 -3.51 11.13 -22.67
C CYS A 10 -2.53 12.31 -22.46
N SER A 11 -2.75 13.42 -23.18
CA SER A 11 -1.95 14.65 -23.05
C SER A 11 -2.73 15.71 -22.26
N ALA A 12 -2.09 16.40 -21.33
CA ALA A 12 -2.72 17.38 -20.44
C ALA A 12 -3.10 18.71 -21.13
N VAL A 13 -2.93 18.83 -22.46
CA VAL A 13 -3.08 20.10 -23.18
C VAL A 13 -4.23 20.13 -24.18
N MET A 14 -4.84 19.02 -24.58
CA MET A 14 -6.01 19.07 -25.46
C MET A 14 -7.01 17.96 -25.18
N ALA A 15 -8.29 18.35 -25.12
CA ALA A 15 -9.39 17.49 -25.50
C ALA A 15 -9.09 16.94 -26.91
N GLY A 16 -8.63 15.69 -27.01
CA GLY A 16 -8.08 15.21 -28.29
C GLY A 16 -7.85 13.71 -28.34
N ALA A 17 -8.71 13.06 -29.11
CA ALA A 17 -8.54 11.80 -29.84
C ALA A 17 -7.95 10.58 -29.09
N VAL A 18 -8.85 9.66 -28.73
CA VAL A 18 -8.51 8.24 -28.53
C VAL A 18 -8.17 7.64 -29.90
N SER A 19 -6.89 7.44 -30.21
CA SER A 19 -6.51 6.61 -31.37
C SER A 19 -6.32 5.17 -30.91
N THR A 20 -7.31 4.31 -31.18
CA THR A 20 -7.16 2.86 -31.05
C THR A 20 -6.49 2.33 -32.32
N SER A 21 -5.30 1.71 -32.20
CA SER A 21 -4.75 0.94 -33.32
C SER A 21 -5.58 -0.33 -33.50
N ILE A 22 -6.12 -0.53 -34.71
CA ILE A 22 -7.00 -1.65 -35.06
C ILE A 22 -6.18 -2.94 -35.14
N GLY A 23 -6.11 -3.62 -34.00
CA GLY A 23 -6.03 -5.06 -33.88
C GLY A 23 -6.86 -5.41 -32.65
N GLN A 24 -7.76 -6.38 -32.75
CA GLN A 24 -8.66 -6.76 -31.65
C GLN A 24 -7.81 -7.36 -30.52
N SER A 25 -7.20 -6.49 -29.70
CA SER A 25 -6.57 -6.88 -28.46
C SER A 25 -7.68 -7.17 -27.47
N GLU A 26 -7.54 -8.28 -26.78
CA GLU A 26 -8.44 -8.70 -25.71
C GLU A 26 -8.44 -7.71 -24.52
N LEU A 27 -7.41 -6.84 -24.45
CA LEU A 27 -7.25 -5.77 -23.47
C LEU A 27 -7.43 -4.43 -24.16
N GLN A 28 -8.34 -3.59 -23.65
CA GLN A 28 -8.63 -2.28 -24.21
C GLN A 28 -8.87 -1.24 -23.14
N PHE A 29 -8.20 -0.10 -23.22
CA PHE A 29 -8.58 1.07 -22.44
C PHE A 29 -9.86 1.66 -23.03
N THR A 30 -10.96 1.55 -22.30
CA THR A 30 -12.28 2.00 -22.74
C THR A 30 -12.60 3.43 -22.29
N ARG A 31 -11.86 3.94 -21.28
CA ARG A 31 -12.01 5.30 -20.77
C ARG A 31 -10.70 5.82 -20.19
N CYS A 32 -10.41 7.10 -20.45
CA CYS A 32 -9.38 7.90 -19.80
C CYS A 32 -10.03 9.24 -19.45
N GLN A 33 -10.08 9.58 -18.17
CA GLN A 33 -10.70 10.83 -17.71
C GLN A 33 -9.80 11.54 -16.72
N ILE A 34 -9.62 12.84 -16.92
CA ILE A 34 -8.97 13.72 -15.97
C ILE A 34 -9.96 14.04 -14.84
N SER A 35 -9.57 13.78 -13.60
CA SER A 35 -10.35 14.09 -12.40
C SER A 35 -10.28 15.58 -12.06
N THR A 36 -11.09 16.03 -11.10
CA THR A 36 -11.05 17.42 -10.62
C THR A 36 -9.71 17.82 -10.02
N ASN A 37 -8.91 16.85 -9.56
CA ASN A 37 -7.57 17.07 -9.00
C ASN A 37 -6.47 16.73 -10.03
N SER A 38 -6.81 16.75 -11.32
CA SER A 38 -5.92 16.46 -12.45
C SER A 38 -5.35 15.03 -12.51
N GLU A 39 -5.84 14.12 -11.67
CA GLU A 39 -5.46 12.70 -11.73
C GLU A 39 -6.11 12.00 -12.91
N LEU A 40 -5.54 10.87 -13.34
CA LEU A 40 -6.04 10.13 -14.50
C LEU A 40 -6.81 8.89 -14.05
N LEU A 41 -8.13 8.89 -14.28
CA LEU A 41 -8.98 7.72 -14.13
C LEU A 41 -8.97 6.90 -15.41
N LEU A 42 -8.43 5.69 -15.31
CA LEU A 42 -8.35 4.70 -16.38
C LEU A 42 -9.44 3.66 -16.21
N THR A 43 -10.08 3.26 -17.31
CA THR A 43 -10.88 2.02 -17.36
C THR A 43 -10.28 1.07 -18.38
N LEU A 44 -9.85 -0.10 -17.91
CA LEU A 44 -9.32 -1.19 -18.71
C LEU A 44 -10.37 -2.31 -18.77
N SER A 45 -10.86 -2.60 -19.98
CA SER A 45 -11.58 -3.84 -20.25
C SER A 45 -10.59 -4.97 -20.52
N ALA A 46 -10.77 -6.09 -19.83
CA ALA A 46 -9.99 -7.29 -19.99
C ALA A 46 -10.84 -8.49 -19.52
N PRO A 47 -10.62 -9.71 -20.02
CA PRO A 47 -11.41 -10.89 -19.65
C PRO A 47 -11.40 -11.17 -18.16
N VAL A 48 -12.52 -11.67 -17.64
CA VAL A 48 -12.65 -12.05 -16.23
C VAL A 48 -11.61 -13.12 -15.88
N GLY A 49 -10.92 -12.95 -14.75
CA GLY A 49 -9.88 -13.86 -14.27
C GLY A 49 -8.51 -13.68 -14.93
N ALA A 50 -8.38 -12.83 -15.95
CA ALA A 50 -7.08 -12.50 -16.54
C ALA A 50 -6.25 -11.65 -15.57
N VAL A 51 -5.00 -12.05 -15.32
CA VAL A 51 -4.02 -11.18 -14.65
C VAL A 51 -3.40 -10.24 -15.69
N CYS A 52 -3.50 -8.94 -15.43
CA CYS A 52 -3.09 -7.89 -16.35
C CYS A 52 -2.12 -6.94 -15.65
N ARG A 53 -1.15 -6.41 -16.41
CA ARG A 53 -0.25 -5.35 -15.96
C ARG A 53 -0.48 -4.10 -16.78
N ILE A 54 -0.75 -2.99 -16.08
CA ILE A 54 -0.74 -1.65 -16.65
C ILE A 54 0.66 -1.07 -16.45
N GLU A 55 1.23 -0.56 -17.53
CA GLU A 55 2.51 0.12 -17.57
C GLU A 55 2.33 1.57 -18.01
N THR A 56 3.27 2.40 -17.60
CA THR A 56 3.31 3.81 -17.96
C THR A 56 4.65 4.20 -18.55
N SER A 57 4.65 5.24 -19.37
CA SER A 57 5.86 5.88 -19.86
C SER A 57 5.67 7.39 -19.97
N SER A 58 6.75 8.15 -19.90
CA SER A 58 6.75 9.59 -20.21
C SER A 58 7.34 9.90 -21.59
N ASN A 59 7.97 8.93 -22.26
CA ASN A 59 8.72 9.12 -23.51
C ASN A 59 8.53 7.99 -24.54
N LEU A 60 7.62 7.04 -24.31
CA LEU A 60 7.35 5.83 -25.12
C LEU A 60 8.49 4.81 -25.20
N VAL A 61 9.64 5.08 -24.58
CA VAL A 61 10.81 4.21 -24.56
C VAL A 61 10.89 3.48 -23.23
N ASP A 62 10.87 4.25 -22.13
CA ASP A 62 11.01 3.73 -20.78
C ASP A 62 9.63 3.40 -20.22
N TRP A 63 9.29 2.12 -20.26
CA TRP A 63 8.04 1.60 -19.70
C TRP A 63 8.27 1.07 -18.29
N ARG A 64 7.43 1.53 -17.35
CA ARG A 64 7.46 1.12 -15.94
C ARG A 64 6.11 0.58 -15.55
N ALA A 65 6.08 -0.49 -14.75
CA ALA A 65 4.83 -1.00 -14.23
C ALA A 65 4.18 0.03 -13.29
N LEU A 66 2.87 0.17 -13.42
CA LEU A 66 2.02 1.00 -12.55
C LEU A 66 1.20 0.12 -11.62
N LEU A 67 0.58 -0.93 -12.17
CA LEU A 67 -0.39 -1.77 -11.47
C LEU A 67 -0.38 -3.18 -12.07
N THR A 68 -0.40 -4.20 -11.21
CA THR A 68 -0.83 -5.56 -11.58
C THR A 68 -2.22 -5.81 -10.99
N LEU A 69 -3.17 -6.34 -11.77
CA LEU A 69 -4.54 -6.58 -11.33
C LEU A 69 -5.09 -7.91 -11.86
N ALA A 70 -5.99 -8.53 -11.10
CA ALA A 70 -6.84 -9.61 -11.58
C ALA A 70 -8.15 -9.03 -12.10
N SER A 71 -8.47 -9.29 -13.37
CA SER A 71 -9.54 -8.60 -14.05
C SER A 71 -10.92 -9.10 -13.66
N LEU A 72 -11.84 -8.16 -13.44
CA LEU A 72 -13.28 -8.40 -13.24
C LEU A 72 -14.11 -8.12 -14.52
N GLY A 73 -13.47 -8.04 -15.69
CA GLY A 73 -14.13 -7.66 -16.94
C GLY A 73 -13.91 -6.17 -17.29
N SER A 74 -14.19 -5.30 -16.33
CA SER A 74 -13.98 -3.85 -16.39
C SER A 74 -13.28 -3.39 -15.12
N ASN A 75 -12.12 -2.77 -15.28
CA ASN A 75 -11.21 -2.48 -14.18
C ASN A 75 -10.93 -0.98 -14.16
N GLN A 76 -11.18 -0.33 -13.02
CA GLN A 76 -10.89 1.08 -12.84
C GLN A 76 -9.62 1.26 -12.00
N HIS A 77 -8.76 2.19 -12.42
CA HIS A 77 -7.60 2.59 -11.65
C HIS A 77 -7.38 4.11 -11.77
N THR A 78 -7.01 4.74 -10.66
CA THR A 78 -6.60 6.16 -10.66
C THR A 78 -5.08 6.25 -10.59
N ASP A 79 -4.46 6.76 -11.65
CA ASP A 79 -3.06 7.17 -11.67
C ASP A 79 -2.93 8.53 -10.97
N SER A 80 -2.64 8.47 -9.67
CA SER A 80 -2.45 9.64 -8.81
C SER A 80 -1.12 10.37 -9.06
N ALA A 81 -0.18 9.75 -9.78
CA ALA A 81 1.09 10.37 -10.13
C ALA A 81 0.99 11.24 -11.40
N ALA A 82 -0.05 11.05 -12.21
CA ALA A 82 -0.26 11.78 -13.45
C ALA A 82 -0.16 13.32 -13.35
N PRO A 83 -0.67 14.00 -12.29
CA PRO A 83 -0.56 15.45 -12.15
C PRO A 83 0.88 15.97 -12.06
N PHE A 84 1.83 15.13 -11.65
CA PHE A 84 3.23 15.52 -11.43
C PHE A 84 4.10 15.30 -12.68
N LEU A 85 3.51 14.84 -13.78
CA LEU A 85 4.21 14.48 -15.00
C LEU A 85 3.65 15.27 -16.18
N PRO A 86 4.52 15.87 -17.03
CA PRO A 86 4.06 16.67 -18.16
C PRO A 86 3.33 15.84 -19.22
N LEU A 87 3.64 14.53 -19.28
CA LEU A 87 3.09 13.60 -20.25
C LEU A 87 3.06 12.19 -19.68
N ARG A 88 2.00 11.44 -19.99
CA ARG A 88 1.79 10.08 -19.52
C ARG A 88 1.18 9.21 -20.62
N TYR A 89 1.87 8.13 -20.94
CA TYR A 89 1.43 7.08 -21.85
C TYR A 89 1.06 5.83 -21.07
N TYR A 90 0.07 5.09 -21.54
CA TYR A 90 -0.39 3.86 -20.90
C TYR A 90 -0.35 2.68 -21.85
N SER A 91 0.05 1.52 -21.33
CA SER A 91 0.01 0.24 -22.02
C SER A 91 -0.53 -0.82 -21.08
N ALA A 92 -1.23 -1.81 -21.61
CA ALA A 92 -1.66 -2.97 -20.85
C ALA A 92 -1.30 -4.27 -21.57
N HIS A 93 -0.90 -5.28 -20.80
CA HIS A 93 -0.63 -6.63 -21.30
C HIS A 93 -1.05 -7.69 -20.26
N ARG A 94 -1.34 -8.90 -20.73
CA ARG A 94 -1.56 -10.06 -19.84
C ARG A 94 -0.24 -10.47 -19.20
N VAL A 95 -0.27 -10.77 -17.91
CA VAL A 95 0.84 -11.42 -17.21
C VAL A 95 0.70 -12.92 -17.41
N ALA A 96 1.78 -13.60 -17.82
CA ALA A 96 1.76 -15.04 -18.07
C ALA A 96 1.58 -15.84 -16.76
N GLU A 97 2.15 -15.35 -15.67
CA GLU A 97 2.00 -15.91 -14.34
C GLU A 97 0.59 -15.64 -13.80
N THR A 98 -0.20 -16.70 -13.67
CA THR A 98 -1.57 -16.61 -13.14
C THR A 98 -1.63 -16.29 -11.65
N ASN A 99 -0.51 -16.47 -10.93
CA ASN A 99 -0.39 -16.23 -9.50
C ASN A 99 0.46 -14.98 -9.17
N ALA A 100 0.68 -14.10 -10.14
CA ALA A 100 1.41 -12.87 -9.89
C ALA A 100 0.68 -12.01 -8.85
N LEU A 101 1.44 -11.49 -7.88
CA LEU A 101 0.89 -10.61 -6.86
C LEU A 101 0.32 -9.35 -7.52
N THR A 102 -0.96 -9.07 -7.25
CA THR A 102 -1.60 -7.83 -7.70
C THR A 102 -1.21 -6.68 -6.80
N GLY A 103 -1.30 -5.44 -7.28
CA GLY A 103 -0.94 -4.29 -6.47
C GLY A 103 -0.30 -3.17 -7.26
N ASP A 104 -0.14 -2.05 -6.59
CA ASP A 104 0.57 -0.89 -7.13
C ASP A 104 2.07 -1.20 -7.21
N HIS A 105 2.70 -0.78 -8.29
CA HIS A 105 4.14 -0.85 -8.44
C HIS A 105 4.78 0.48 -8.02
N ILE A 106 5.69 0.42 -7.06
CA ILE A 106 6.56 1.52 -6.64
C ILE A 106 7.94 1.25 -7.21
N GLN A 107 8.44 2.19 -8.01
CA GLN A 107 9.77 2.08 -8.60
C GLN A 107 10.84 2.19 -7.51
N SER A 108 11.83 1.32 -7.53
CA SER A 108 13.01 1.40 -6.67
C SER A 108 14.28 1.28 -7.51
N ASP A 109 15.44 1.49 -6.88
CA ASP A 109 16.74 1.40 -7.57
C ASP A 109 17.06 -0.05 -7.99
N ASP A 110 16.34 -1.04 -7.45
CA ASP A 110 16.68 -2.45 -7.57
C ASP A 110 15.42 -3.33 -7.65
N GLY A 111 14.62 -3.13 -8.69
CA GLY A 111 13.36 -3.83 -8.93
C GLY A 111 12.14 -3.15 -8.30
N ASP A 112 10.95 -3.43 -8.83
CA ASP A 112 9.73 -2.81 -8.31
C ASP A 112 9.37 -3.36 -6.93
N ILE A 113 8.86 -2.48 -6.08
CA ILE A 113 8.17 -2.85 -4.84
C ILE A 113 6.68 -2.89 -5.15
N ILE A 114 6.03 -4.02 -4.88
CA ILE A 114 4.60 -4.21 -5.11
C ILE A 114 3.85 -4.04 -3.80
N ILE A 115 2.90 -3.11 -3.77
CA ILE A 115 1.99 -2.89 -2.64
C ILE A 115 0.66 -3.56 -2.94
N HIS A 116 0.33 -4.60 -2.20
CA HIS A 116 -0.91 -5.36 -2.29
C HIS A 116 -1.80 -5.08 -1.07
N PRO A 117 -2.81 -4.18 -1.18
CA PRO A 117 -3.83 -4.03 -0.16
C PRO A 117 -4.58 -5.34 0.04
N VAL A 118 -4.69 -5.82 1.28
CA VAL A 118 -5.45 -7.03 1.60
C VAL A 118 -6.81 -6.66 2.17
N ASN A 119 -6.82 -6.13 3.40
CA ASN A 119 -8.03 -5.70 4.08
C ASN A 119 -7.66 -4.82 5.27
N HIS A 120 -8.44 -3.78 5.55
CA HIS A 120 -8.31 -3.02 6.80
C HIS A 120 -6.92 -2.41 7.02
N ALA A 121 -6.09 -2.98 7.92
CA ALA A 121 -4.69 -2.62 8.14
C ALA A 121 -3.69 -3.64 7.57
N SER A 122 -4.17 -4.74 6.99
CA SER A 122 -3.33 -5.76 6.38
C SER A 122 -2.85 -5.35 4.99
N VAL A 123 -1.53 -5.40 4.79
CA VAL A 123 -0.88 -5.17 3.50
C VAL A 123 0.21 -6.20 3.26
N VAL A 124 0.30 -6.70 2.04
CA VAL A 124 1.45 -7.49 1.57
C VAL A 124 2.32 -6.60 0.70
N ILE A 125 3.62 -6.58 0.99
CA ILE A 125 4.63 -5.80 0.29
C ILE A 125 5.64 -6.81 -0.28
N ALA A 126 5.81 -6.83 -1.59
CA ALA A 126 6.81 -7.68 -2.23
C ALA A 126 7.91 -6.85 -2.87
N TRP A 127 9.15 -7.31 -2.78
CA TRP A 127 10.30 -6.72 -3.45
C TRP A 127 11.28 -7.84 -3.80
N LYS A 128 11.54 -8.04 -5.10
CA LYS A 128 12.27 -9.21 -5.61
C LYS A 128 11.63 -10.53 -5.14
N ASP A 129 12.39 -11.37 -4.45
CA ASP A 129 11.98 -12.62 -3.82
C ASP A 129 11.56 -12.47 -2.36
N LEU A 130 11.63 -11.25 -1.81
CA LEU A 130 11.21 -10.95 -0.44
C LEU A 130 9.74 -10.54 -0.40
N VAL A 131 9.01 -11.09 0.57
CA VAL A 131 7.62 -10.75 0.87
C VAL A 131 7.50 -10.39 2.35
N VAL A 132 6.98 -9.20 2.60
CA VAL A 132 6.60 -8.70 3.91
C VAL A 132 5.09 -8.69 4.02
N SER A 133 4.57 -9.20 5.13
CA SER A 133 3.15 -9.11 5.46
C SER A 133 2.98 -8.32 6.74
N ILE A 134 2.17 -7.27 6.69
CA ILE A 134 1.87 -6.43 7.84
C ILE A 134 0.49 -6.81 8.37
N ASP A 135 0.41 -7.05 9.67
CA ASP A 135 -0.82 -7.32 10.41
C ASP A 135 -1.76 -8.30 9.71
N PRO A 136 -1.30 -9.51 9.31
CA PRO A 136 -2.15 -10.43 8.59
C PRO A 136 -3.31 -10.91 9.45
N VAL A 137 -4.55 -10.64 9.02
CA VAL A 137 -5.78 -11.16 9.61
C VAL A 137 -6.66 -11.89 8.61
N ASN A 138 -7.42 -12.87 9.10
CA ASN A 138 -8.24 -13.77 8.29
C ASN A 138 -7.41 -14.59 7.30
N SER A 139 -7.09 -15.82 7.70
CA SER A 139 -6.26 -16.75 6.93
C SER A 139 -6.78 -17.04 5.51
N ALA A 140 -8.09 -16.86 5.24
CA ALA A 140 -8.63 -17.06 3.91
C ALA A 140 -7.99 -16.12 2.87
N TYR A 141 -7.62 -14.89 3.26
CA TYR A 141 -7.01 -13.92 2.35
C TYR A 141 -5.60 -14.31 1.89
N TYR A 142 -4.91 -15.16 2.65
CA TYR A 142 -3.50 -15.51 2.40
C TYR A 142 -3.31 -16.86 1.70
N ARG A 143 -4.39 -17.55 1.31
CA ARG A 143 -4.31 -18.87 0.69
C ARG A 143 -3.63 -18.87 -0.68
N SER A 144 -3.87 -17.82 -1.47
CA SER A 144 -3.32 -17.65 -2.82
C SER A 144 -2.22 -16.60 -2.90
N LEU A 145 -1.83 -16.01 -1.77
CA LEU A 145 -0.77 -15.02 -1.69
C LEU A 145 0.59 -15.70 -1.48
N PRO A 146 1.69 -15.07 -1.94
CA PRO A 146 3.01 -15.60 -1.68
C PRO A 146 3.30 -15.65 -0.17
N LYS A 147 4.13 -16.61 0.23
CA LYS A 147 4.52 -16.78 1.62
C LYS A 147 5.47 -15.65 2.04
N ALA A 148 5.25 -15.10 3.23
CA ALA A 148 6.02 -13.99 3.77
C ALA A 148 7.34 -14.46 4.40
N ASN A 149 8.45 -13.86 3.98
CA ASN A 149 9.75 -13.98 4.63
C ASN A 149 9.76 -13.22 5.97
N LEU A 150 9.00 -12.13 6.03
CA LEU A 150 8.85 -11.30 7.22
C LEU A 150 7.37 -11.04 7.48
N VAL A 151 6.88 -11.35 8.67
CA VAL A 151 5.59 -10.89 9.17
C VAL A 151 5.85 -9.83 10.23
N LEU A 152 5.27 -8.64 10.09
CA LEU A 152 5.31 -7.61 11.11
C LEU A 152 3.93 -7.42 11.72
N ILE A 153 3.87 -7.48 13.05
CA ILE A 153 2.64 -7.19 13.80
C ILE A 153 2.83 -5.89 14.56
N THR A 154 1.90 -4.95 14.40
CA THR A 154 1.98 -3.60 14.98
C THR A 154 1.57 -3.59 16.45
N HIS A 155 0.51 -4.31 16.81
CA HIS A 155 0.01 -4.44 18.19
C HIS A 155 -0.92 -5.64 18.35
N ASP A 156 -1.42 -5.89 19.57
CA ASP A 156 -2.05 -7.15 19.98
C ASP A 156 -3.58 -7.19 19.92
N HIS A 157 -4.21 -6.20 19.28
CA HIS A 157 -5.65 -6.24 19.02
C HIS A 157 -6.01 -7.25 17.92
N SER A 158 -7.24 -7.77 17.99
CA SER A 158 -7.70 -8.90 17.15
C SER A 158 -7.80 -8.60 15.65
N ASP A 159 -7.89 -7.32 15.28
CA ASP A 159 -7.89 -6.81 13.91
C ASP A 159 -6.48 -6.62 13.34
N HIS A 160 -5.43 -6.92 14.12
CA HIS A 160 -4.02 -6.92 13.70
C HIS A 160 -3.28 -8.23 14.03
N LEU A 161 -3.66 -8.93 15.10
CA LEU A 161 -3.06 -10.17 15.57
C LEU A 161 -4.00 -11.38 15.37
N ASP A 162 -3.74 -12.15 14.31
CA ASP A 162 -4.42 -13.43 14.04
C ASP A 162 -3.40 -14.54 13.81
N ALA A 163 -3.28 -15.45 14.79
CA ALA A 163 -2.35 -16.57 14.72
C ALA A 163 -2.60 -17.50 13.52
N ALA A 164 -3.85 -17.69 13.10
CA ALA A 164 -4.17 -18.56 11.96
C ALA A 164 -3.73 -17.90 10.64
N ALA A 165 -3.89 -16.59 10.51
CA ALA A 165 -3.41 -15.85 9.35
C ALA A 165 -1.87 -15.80 9.29
N ILE A 166 -1.21 -15.59 10.43
CA ILE A 166 0.26 -15.67 10.53
C ILE A 166 0.75 -17.05 10.07
N VAL A 167 0.20 -18.14 10.61
CA VAL A 167 0.57 -19.51 10.21
C VAL A 167 0.31 -19.76 8.73
N GLN A 168 -0.81 -19.25 8.20
CA GLN A 168 -1.15 -19.40 6.79
C GLN A 168 -0.21 -18.61 5.87
N ASN A 169 0.34 -17.47 6.30
CA ASN A 169 1.13 -16.61 5.42
C ASN A 169 2.65 -16.75 5.61
N LEU A 170 3.13 -17.08 6.79
CA LEU A 170 4.57 -17.18 7.09
C LEU A 170 5.24 -18.29 6.27
N ALA A 171 6.39 -17.98 5.67
CA ALA A 171 7.24 -18.97 5.02
C ALA A 171 7.91 -19.90 6.04
N THR A 172 8.37 -21.08 5.60
CA THR A 172 9.02 -22.07 6.49
C THR A 172 10.20 -21.49 7.28
N ASN A 173 10.99 -20.59 6.67
CA ASN A 173 12.11 -19.90 7.30
C ASN A 173 11.79 -18.42 7.58
N GLY A 174 10.51 -18.06 7.63
CA GLY A 174 10.06 -16.70 7.87
C GLY A 174 10.27 -16.27 9.31
N VAL A 175 10.41 -14.97 9.52
CA VAL A 175 10.59 -14.34 10.84
C VAL A 175 9.38 -13.47 11.16
N ILE A 176 9.01 -13.39 12.43
CA ILE A 176 7.98 -12.47 12.93
C ILE A 176 8.68 -11.33 13.68
N GLY A 177 8.41 -10.08 13.34
CA GLY A 177 8.81 -8.92 14.14
C GLY A 177 7.57 -8.32 14.83
N ALA A 178 7.62 -8.10 16.15
CA ALA A 178 6.46 -7.60 16.89
C ALA A 178 6.85 -6.90 18.20
N PRO A 179 6.02 -6.03 18.78
CA PRO A 179 6.25 -5.52 20.13
C PRO A 179 6.09 -6.63 21.19
N LEU A 180 6.52 -6.36 22.41
CA LEU A 180 6.46 -7.32 23.52
C LEU A 180 5.02 -7.77 23.83
N ALA A 181 4.05 -6.87 23.74
CA ALA A 181 2.63 -7.19 23.98
C ALA A 181 2.13 -8.30 23.04
N VAL A 182 2.42 -8.16 21.74
CA VAL A 182 2.12 -9.19 20.74
C VAL A 182 2.86 -10.49 21.04
N TYR A 183 4.18 -10.41 21.28
CA TYR A 183 4.99 -11.59 21.55
C TYR A 183 4.41 -12.42 22.70
N ASN A 184 3.96 -11.77 23.78
CA ASN A 184 3.36 -12.46 24.92
C ASN A 184 2.10 -13.25 24.55
N ASN A 185 1.30 -12.75 23.61
CA ASN A 185 0.06 -13.36 23.13
C ASN A 185 0.26 -14.40 22.00
N LEU A 186 1.48 -14.54 21.46
CA LEU A 186 1.79 -15.57 20.47
C LEU A 186 1.74 -16.98 21.07
N THR A 187 1.36 -17.95 20.23
CA THR A 187 1.47 -19.37 20.56
C THR A 187 2.92 -19.79 20.76
N ALA A 188 3.14 -20.88 21.49
CA ALA A 188 4.49 -21.40 21.73
C ALA A 188 5.26 -21.75 20.45
N SER A 189 4.57 -22.12 19.36
CA SER A 189 5.21 -22.37 18.06
C SER A 189 5.67 -21.08 17.39
N LEU A 190 4.82 -20.04 17.35
CA LEU A 190 5.14 -18.76 16.73
C LEU A 190 6.22 -17.99 17.51
N LYS A 191 6.27 -18.13 18.84
CA LYS A 191 7.34 -17.53 19.66
C LYS A 191 8.75 -17.98 19.23
N LYS A 192 8.91 -19.18 18.67
CA LYS A 192 10.22 -19.70 18.23
C LYS A 192 10.78 -18.97 17.01
N THR A 193 9.93 -18.32 16.23
CA THR A 193 10.31 -17.58 15.02
C THR A 193 10.11 -16.07 15.18
N ALA A 194 9.74 -15.61 16.38
CA ALA A 194 9.44 -14.21 16.65
C ALA A 194 10.62 -13.47 17.31
N CYS A 195 10.81 -12.22 16.89
CA CYS A 195 11.75 -11.26 17.42
C CYS A 195 10.96 -10.10 18.03
N VAL A 196 11.26 -9.78 19.30
CA VAL A 196 10.67 -8.61 19.97
C VAL A 196 11.38 -7.35 19.49
N LEU A 197 10.62 -6.41 18.95
CA LEU A 197 11.08 -5.10 18.52
C LEU A 197 10.54 -4.04 19.49
N THR A 198 11.40 -3.45 20.30
CA THR A 198 11.02 -2.32 21.15
C THR A 198 11.05 -1.02 20.34
N ASN A 199 10.20 -0.06 20.71
CA ASN A 199 10.20 1.28 20.12
C ASN A 199 11.62 1.87 20.05
N GLY A 200 12.01 2.37 18.87
CA GLY A 200 13.32 2.93 18.57
C GLY A 200 14.36 1.91 18.07
N THR A 201 14.06 0.61 18.12
CA THR A 201 14.96 -0.42 17.60
C THR A 201 15.08 -0.34 16.08
N ARG A 202 16.31 -0.46 15.58
CA ARG A 202 16.63 -0.64 14.16
C ARG A 202 17.42 -1.93 13.98
N THR A 203 16.91 -2.86 13.19
CA THR A 203 17.53 -4.18 13.00
C THR A 203 17.23 -4.75 11.62
N ASN A 204 18.05 -5.69 11.15
CA ASN A 204 17.74 -6.48 9.96
C ASN A 204 16.92 -7.71 10.35
N LEU A 205 15.80 -7.93 9.67
CA LEU A 205 15.00 -9.15 9.73
C LEU A 205 14.73 -9.63 8.30
N ALA A 206 15.06 -10.89 8.01
CA ALA A 206 14.92 -11.46 6.66
C ALA A 206 15.52 -10.57 5.55
N ASP A 207 16.73 -10.06 5.79
CA ASP A 207 17.48 -9.14 4.90
C ASP A 207 16.78 -7.80 4.61
N ILE A 208 15.81 -7.43 5.45
CA ILE A 208 15.11 -6.15 5.39
C ILE A 208 15.45 -5.36 6.64
N LEU A 209 15.87 -4.13 6.45
CA LEU A 209 16.12 -3.22 7.54
C LEU A 209 14.79 -2.64 8.05
N VAL A 210 14.51 -2.89 9.33
CA VAL A 210 13.27 -2.53 10.01
C VAL A 210 13.59 -1.59 11.17
N GLU A 211 12.90 -0.45 11.20
CA GLU A 211 12.88 0.48 12.34
C GLU A 211 11.51 0.39 13.02
N ALA A 212 11.47 0.06 14.31
CA ALA A 212 10.25 0.10 15.12
C ALA A 212 10.02 1.52 15.64
N VAL A 213 8.90 2.15 15.26
CA VAL A 213 8.53 3.52 15.61
C VAL A 213 7.40 3.48 16.65
N PRO A 214 7.38 4.35 17.67
CA PRO A 214 6.25 4.41 18.60
C PRO A 214 4.90 4.63 17.90
N ALA A 215 3.92 3.79 18.23
CA ALA A 215 2.52 3.92 17.80
C ALA A 215 1.61 3.89 19.03
N TYR A 216 0.88 4.98 19.27
CA TYR A 216 0.00 5.15 20.43
C TYR A 216 -1.01 6.28 20.25
N ASN A 217 -2.07 6.28 21.06
CA ASN A 217 -2.99 7.40 21.14
C ASN A 217 -2.52 8.44 22.17
N THR A 218 -2.74 9.71 21.84
CA THR A 218 -2.55 10.84 22.76
C THR A 218 -3.81 11.11 23.60
N ASN A 219 -3.74 12.08 24.52
CA ASN A 219 -4.89 12.58 25.31
C ASN A 219 -5.61 11.53 26.17
N SER A 220 -4.87 10.62 26.80
CA SER A 220 -5.42 9.59 27.70
C SER A 220 -6.45 8.64 27.07
N SER A 221 -6.46 8.53 25.73
CA SER A 221 -7.24 7.51 25.04
C SER A 221 -6.81 6.10 25.53
N PRO A 222 -7.77 5.20 25.82
CA PRO A 222 -7.47 3.89 26.38
C PRO A 222 -7.09 2.84 25.33
N PHE A 223 -7.26 3.12 24.03
CA PHE A 223 -7.15 2.10 22.99
C PHE A 223 -5.70 1.65 22.76
N HIS A 224 -4.78 2.58 22.49
CA HIS A 224 -3.39 2.25 22.18
C HIS A 224 -2.43 2.97 23.14
N PRO A 225 -2.04 2.35 24.27
CA PRO A 225 -1.16 2.99 25.24
C PRO A 225 0.29 3.09 24.73
N ARG A 226 0.99 4.15 25.17
CA ARG A 226 2.39 4.39 24.79
C ARG A 226 3.29 3.22 25.19
N GLY A 227 4.08 2.74 24.24
CA GLY A 227 5.04 1.64 24.42
C GLY A 227 4.48 0.23 24.17
N ALA A 228 3.18 0.10 23.92
CA ALA A 228 2.57 -1.21 23.61
C ALA A 228 2.61 -1.56 22.12
N GLY A 229 2.42 -0.58 21.25
CA GLY A 229 2.39 -0.74 19.79
C GLY A 229 3.64 -0.21 19.08
N ASN A 230 3.84 -0.70 17.86
CA ASN A 230 4.84 -0.26 16.91
C ASN A 230 4.16 0.17 15.60
N GLY A 231 4.60 1.29 15.03
CA GLY A 231 4.69 1.45 13.58
C GLY A 231 6.04 0.90 13.09
N TYR A 232 6.20 0.76 11.79
CA TYR A 232 7.44 0.26 11.19
C TYR A 232 7.90 1.10 10.01
N VAL A 233 9.20 1.38 9.91
CA VAL A 233 9.84 1.83 8.66
C VAL A 233 10.65 0.68 8.09
N LEU A 234 10.42 0.36 6.82
CA LEU A 234 11.12 -0.67 6.06
C LEU A 234 12.01 -0.01 5.01
N GLU A 235 13.24 -0.48 4.86
CA GLU A 235 14.08 -0.09 3.72
C GLU A 235 14.10 -1.22 2.67
N LEU A 236 13.53 -0.95 1.49
CA LEU A 236 13.48 -1.87 0.35
C LEU A 236 13.93 -1.11 -0.91
N GLY A 237 14.94 -1.60 -1.62
CA GLY A 237 15.38 -0.97 -2.87
C GLY A 237 15.71 0.54 -2.75
N ARG A 238 16.28 0.95 -1.60
CA ARG A 238 16.59 2.35 -1.22
C ARG A 238 15.35 3.23 -1.02
N ARG A 239 14.16 2.64 -0.89
CA ARG A 239 12.92 3.31 -0.48
C ARG A 239 12.64 3.08 0.99
N ARG A 240 12.15 4.10 1.68
CA ARG A 240 11.67 4.03 3.07
C ARG A 240 10.14 3.98 3.09
N ILE A 241 9.59 2.87 3.58
CA ILE A 241 8.15 2.62 3.65
C ILE A 241 7.72 2.61 5.10
N TYR A 242 6.89 3.58 5.49
CA TYR A 242 6.34 3.69 6.84
C TYR A 242 4.93 3.08 6.92
N VAL A 243 4.70 2.21 7.89
CA VAL A 243 3.36 1.71 8.26
C VAL A 243 3.07 2.17 9.68
N SER A 244 1.97 2.91 9.87
CA SER A 244 1.71 3.58 11.14
C SER A 244 1.34 2.63 12.28
N GLY A 245 0.70 1.50 11.96
CA GLY A 245 -0.14 0.81 12.93
C GLY A 245 -1.27 1.72 13.42
N ASP A 246 -1.87 1.36 14.54
CA ASP A 246 -2.92 2.15 15.16
C ASP A 246 -2.34 3.19 16.11
N THR A 247 -2.49 4.46 15.74
CA THR A 247 -1.84 5.57 16.44
C THR A 247 -2.55 6.89 16.16
N HIS A 248 -2.29 7.89 17.00
CA HIS A 248 -2.49 9.30 16.66
C HIS A 248 -1.26 9.84 15.90
N ASN A 249 -1.30 11.11 15.50
CA ASN A 249 -0.16 11.85 14.92
C ASN A 249 0.87 12.21 16.01
N THR A 250 1.61 11.21 16.49
CA THR A 250 2.59 11.36 17.58
C THR A 250 3.78 12.24 17.16
N PRO A 251 4.50 12.87 18.11
CA PRO A 251 5.74 13.58 17.80
C PRO A 251 6.76 12.70 17.08
N GLU A 252 6.85 11.42 17.43
CA GLU A 252 7.78 10.47 16.82
C GLU A 252 7.42 10.17 15.35
N MET A 253 6.12 10.03 15.02
CA MET A 253 5.66 9.94 13.63
C MET A 253 6.00 11.22 12.87
N CYS A 254 5.71 12.39 13.46
CA CYS A 254 5.90 13.67 12.80
C CYS A 254 7.38 14.02 12.59
N ALA A 255 8.29 13.40 13.34
CA ALA A 255 9.74 13.57 13.22
C ALA A 255 10.39 12.62 12.19
N LEU A 256 9.63 11.72 11.55
CA LEU A 256 10.15 10.84 10.50
C LEU A 256 10.73 11.66 9.34
N GLN A 257 11.76 11.11 8.70
CA GLN A 257 12.45 11.77 7.59
C GLN A 257 12.58 10.82 6.40
N ASN A 258 12.59 11.43 5.21
CA ASN A 258 12.85 10.75 3.94
C ASN A 258 11.94 9.55 3.70
N ILE A 259 10.64 9.67 4.03
CA ILE A 259 9.67 8.59 3.79
C ILE A 259 9.18 8.68 2.34
N ASP A 260 9.35 7.59 1.60
CA ASP A 260 8.85 7.49 0.23
C ASP A 260 7.37 7.12 0.20
N VAL A 261 6.98 6.15 1.03
CA VAL A 261 5.60 5.66 1.10
C VAL A 261 5.15 5.59 2.55
N ALA A 262 3.96 6.10 2.86
CA ALA A 262 3.36 6.02 4.19
C ALA A 262 1.96 5.40 4.15
N PHE A 263 1.67 4.50 5.08
CA PHE A 263 0.33 4.00 5.37
C PHE A 263 -0.14 4.61 6.70
N LEU A 264 -1.26 5.33 6.67
CA LEU A 264 -1.78 6.05 7.85
C LEU A 264 -3.17 5.56 8.23
N ALA A 265 -3.31 5.10 9.48
CA ALA A 265 -4.57 4.61 10.03
C ALA A 265 -5.50 5.78 10.32
N MET A 266 -6.73 5.71 9.83
CA MET A 266 -7.63 6.86 9.80
C MET A 266 -9.07 6.48 10.13
N ASN A 267 -9.33 5.89 11.29
CA ASN A 267 -10.68 5.66 11.80
C ASN A 267 -10.89 6.26 13.19
N GLN A 268 -12.16 6.51 13.53
CA GLN A 268 -12.56 7.02 14.84
C GLN A 268 -13.40 5.98 15.57
N PRO A 269 -13.24 5.87 16.91
CA PRO A 269 -12.38 6.70 17.78
C PRO A 269 -10.94 6.19 17.96
N TYR A 270 -10.54 5.16 17.22
CA TYR A 270 -9.35 4.36 17.56
C TYR A 270 -8.03 4.99 17.11
N THR A 271 -8.01 5.71 16.00
CA THR A 271 -6.78 6.25 15.38
C THR A 271 -6.94 7.72 14.99
N MET A 272 -6.52 8.14 13.79
CA MET A 272 -6.49 9.55 13.41
C MET A 272 -7.82 10.04 12.81
N THR A 273 -8.20 11.26 13.19
CA THR A 273 -9.13 12.07 12.39
C THR A 273 -8.46 12.51 11.08
N VAL A 274 -9.25 12.99 10.11
CA VAL A 274 -8.72 13.64 8.89
C VAL A 274 -7.75 14.77 9.24
N ALA A 275 -8.09 15.63 10.21
CA ALA A 275 -7.25 16.76 10.61
C ALA A 275 -5.89 16.31 11.16
N MET A 276 -5.88 15.26 11.97
CA MET A 276 -4.65 14.68 12.52
C MET A 276 -3.78 14.06 11.43
N ALA A 277 -4.36 13.30 10.51
CA ALA A 277 -3.63 12.68 9.40
C ALA A 277 -3.04 13.74 8.45
N VAL A 278 -3.81 14.79 8.10
CA VAL A 278 -3.30 15.92 7.30
C VAL A 278 -2.14 16.61 8.03
N SER A 279 -2.27 16.84 9.33
CA SER A 279 -1.20 17.44 10.15
C SER A 279 0.07 16.58 10.16
N ALA A 280 -0.05 15.26 10.28
CA ALA A 280 1.09 14.34 10.21
C ALA A 280 1.77 14.41 8.83
N VAL A 281 1.01 14.25 7.75
CA VAL A 281 1.51 14.27 6.38
C VAL A 281 2.26 15.57 6.08
N ARG A 282 1.77 16.72 6.57
CA ARG A 282 2.45 18.01 6.39
C ARG A 282 3.79 18.11 7.12
N GLN A 283 3.94 17.41 8.24
CA GLN A 283 5.15 17.46 9.06
C GLN A 283 6.27 16.58 8.50
N PHE A 284 6.01 15.29 8.25
CA PHE A 284 7.06 14.36 7.78
C PHE A 284 7.11 14.19 6.25
N ARG A 285 6.13 14.75 5.52
CA ARG A 285 6.09 14.91 4.05
C ARG A 285 6.48 13.64 3.26
N PRO A 286 5.72 12.54 3.36
CA PRO A 286 5.97 11.37 2.53
C PRO A 286 5.73 11.68 1.05
N GLN A 287 6.45 11.03 0.13
CA GLN A 287 6.18 11.23 -1.31
C GLN A 287 4.78 10.68 -1.69
N ILE A 288 4.43 9.50 -1.16
CA ILE A 288 3.17 8.81 -1.40
C ILE A 288 2.51 8.49 -0.05
N VAL A 289 1.22 8.78 0.09
CA VAL A 289 0.42 8.38 1.26
C VAL A 289 -0.78 7.53 0.86
N TYR A 290 -0.92 6.40 1.56
CA TYR A 290 -2.08 5.51 1.53
C TYR A 290 -2.85 5.66 2.85
N PRO A 291 -4.06 6.23 2.84
CA PRO A 291 -4.96 6.02 3.97
C PRO A 291 -5.42 4.55 3.97
N TYR A 292 -5.25 3.89 5.10
CA TYR A 292 -5.77 2.54 5.37
C TYR A 292 -6.51 2.55 6.71
N HIS A 293 -7.08 1.41 7.13
CA HIS A 293 -7.74 1.31 8.44
C HIS A 293 -8.74 2.46 8.70
N TYR A 294 -9.66 2.71 7.75
CA TYR A 294 -10.53 3.90 7.74
C TYR A 294 -12.01 3.61 7.94
N ARG A 295 -12.40 2.35 8.12
CA ARG A 295 -13.77 2.01 8.52
C ARG A 295 -13.97 2.45 9.97
N ALA A 296 -14.97 3.29 10.19
CA ALA A 296 -15.28 3.83 11.51
C ALA A 296 -15.78 2.76 12.48
N GLY A 297 -15.50 2.97 13.76
CA GLY A 297 -16.10 2.22 14.85
C GLY A 297 -17.59 2.50 14.97
N SER A 298 -18.29 1.62 15.70
CA SER A 298 -19.72 1.77 15.95
C SER A 298 -20.02 3.12 16.60
N GLY A 299 -20.99 3.86 16.03
CA GLY A 299 -21.39 5.18 16.53
C GLY A 299 -20.54 6.37 16.04
N TYR A 300 -19.54 6.14 15.17
CA TYR A 300 -18.71 7.21 14.60
C TYR A 300 -18.95 7.36 13.09
N PRO A 301 -18.81 8.58 12.55
CA PRO A 301 -18.91 8.78 11.11
C PRO A 301 -17.75 8.11 10.38
N SER A 302 -18.04 7.52 9.22
CA SER A 302 -17.00 7.05 8.29
C SER A 302 -16.03 8.18 7.94
N THR A 303 -14.75 7.84 7.81
CA THR A 303 -13.72 8.80 7.45
C THR A 303 -13.94 9.37 6.06
N ASP A 304 -13.95 10.70 5.97
CA ASP A 304 -14.03 11.42 4.70
C ASP A 304 -12.66 11.44 4.00
N LEU A 305 -12.37 10.36 3.26
CA LEU A 305 -11.15 10.23 2.47
C LEU A 305 -11.05 11.26 1.34
N ALA A 306 -12.18 11.76 0.84
CA ALA A 306 -12.18 12.81 -0.19
C ALA A 306 -11.72 14.15 0.40
N SER A 307 -12.16 14.48 1.61
CA SER A 307 -11.67 15.63 2.36
C SER A 307 -10.19 15.50 2.70
N PHE A 308 -9.74 14.33 3.19
CA PHE A 308 -8.32 14.08 3.42
C PHE A 308 -7.50 14.33 2.15
N LYS A 309 -7.89 13.70 1.03
CA LYS A 309 -7.20 13.85 -0.24
C LYS A 309 -7.14 15.30 -0.70
N ARG A 310 -8.27 16.03 -0.69
CA ARG A 310 -8.28 17.45 -1.09
C ARG A 310 -7.35 18.30 -0.23
N GLN A 311 -7.32 18.07 1.10
CA GLN A 311 -6.49 18.86 2.00
C GLN A 311 -5.00 18.56 1.86
N VAL A 312 -4.62 17.30 1.64
CA VAL A 312 -3.22 16.92 1.39
C VAL A 312 -2.74 17.43 0.04
N LEU A 313 -3.56 17.31 -1.01
CA LEU A 313 -3.20 17.78 -2.36
C LEU A 313 -3.15 19.31 -2.50
N ALA A 314 -3.57 20.06 -1.47
CA ALA A 314 -3.32 21.50 -1.41
C ALA A 314 -1.83 21.83 -1.18
N ASP A 315 -1.06 20.88 -0.66
CA ASP A 315 0.39 20.98 -0.49
C ASP A 315 1.11 20.34 -1.69
N PRO A 316 2.02 21.06 -2.37
CA PRO A 316 2.66 20.56 -3.58
C PRO A 316 3.59 19.36 -3.28
N GLY A 317 3.68 18.45 -4.24
CA GLY A 317 4.62 17.32 -4.22
C GLY A 317 4.21 16.13 -3.35
N LEU A 318 2.94 16.05 -2.92
CA LEU A 318 2.41 14.93 -2.16
C LEU A 318 1.43 14.12 -3.02
N GLU A 319 1.63 12.82 -3.14
CA GLU A 319 0.72 11.91 -3.84
C GLU A 319 -0.19 11.18 -2.85
N VAL A 320 -1.51 11.18 -3.06
CA VAL A 320 -2.48 10.45 -2.23
C VAL A 320 -3.12 9.31 -3.02
N ARG A 321 -2.86 8.08 -2.60
CA ARG A 321 -3.40 6.88 -3.26
C ARG A 321 -4.53 6.26 -2.44
N LEU A 322 -5.76 6.49 -2.90
CA LEU A 322 -6.93 5.80 -2.36
C LEU A 322 -7.05 4.42 -3.03
N ARG A 323 -7.15 3.36 -2.22
CA ARG A 323 -7.29 1.98 -2.68
C ARG A 323 -8.48 1.31 -2.01
N GLN A 324 -8.90 0.16 -2.54
CA GLN A 324 -9.95 -0.65 -1.93
C GLN A 324 -9.33 -1.53 -0.85
N TRP A 325 -9.63 -1.19 0.41
CA TRP A 325 -9.19 -1.95 1.58
C TRP A 325 -10.33 -2.79 2.19
N TYR A 326 -11.52 -2.80 1.56
CA TYR A 326 -12.73 -3.47 2.04
C TYR A 326 -13.55 -4.03 0.88
#